data_AF-A0A443RYE0-F1
#
_entry.id   AF-A0A443RYE0-F1
#
_cell.length_a   1.000
_cell.length_b   1.000
_cell.length_c   1.000
_cell.angle_alpha   90.00
_cell.angle_beta   90.00
_cell.angle_gamma   90.00
#
_symmetry.space_group_name_H-M   'P 1'
#
loop_
_entity.id
_entity.type
_entity.pdbx_description
1 polymer ?
#
loop_
_entity_poly.entity_id
_entity_poly.type
_entity_poly.pdbx_seq_one_letter_code
_entity_poly.pdbx_strand_id
1 'polypeptide(L)'
;MNTIIYFFASIILTAFANDDNNKFECGIANKETIKARIIGGTEVSNNKYPWMVAVLKKSQSNDWRCGGSLISENAIITAAHCVYDTKAEDIEVLIGTNDIDSTDTDNRKNVKQ
;
A
#
# COMPACT_ATOMS: atom_id res chain seq x y z
N MET A 1 27.23 -47.48 -4.88
CA MET A 1 26.44 -46.76 -5.91
C MET A 1 25.17 -46.12 -5.35
N ASN A 2 24.48 -46.74 -4.37
CA ASN A 2 23.26 -46.16 -3.78
C ASN A 2 23.47 -44.93 -2.89
N THR A 3 24.57 -44.83 -2.14
CA THR A 3 24.80 -43.69 -1.21
C THR A 3 24.94 -42.35 -1.93
N ILE A 4 25.54 -42.36 -3.13
CA ILE A 4 25.74 -41.16 -3.95
C ILE A 4 24.38 -40.64 -4.47
N ILE A 5 23.45 -41.54 -4.81
CA ILE A 5 22.10 -41.19 -5.29
C ILE A 5 21.29 -40.47 -4.19
N TYR A 6 21.36 -40.93 -2.94
CA TYR A 6 20.67 -40.26 -1.82
C TYR A 6 21.24 -38.87 -1.51
N PHE A 7 22.56 -38.69 -1.65
CA PHE A 7 23.20 -37.39 -1.45
C PHE A 7 22.73 -36.37 -2.49
N PHE A 8 22.66 -36.76 -3.76
CA PHE A 8 22.11 -35.92 -4.81
C PHE A 8 20.61 -35.67 -4.64
N ALA A 9 19.82 -36.66 -4.22
CA ALA A 9 18.39 -36.47 -3.97
C ALA A 9 18.11 -35.48 -2.83
N SER A 10 18.90 -35.50 -1.75
CA SER A 10 18.78 -34.54 -0.65
C SER A 10 19.19 -33.12 -1.06
N ILE A 11 20.26 -32.97 -1.85
CA ILE A 11 20.67 -31.66 -2.39
C ILE A 11 19.59 -31.08 -3.30
N ILE A 12 19.01 -31.92 -4.17
CA ILE A 12 17.95 -31.54 -5.10
C ILE A 12 16.68 -31.12 -4.34
N LEU A 13 16.29 -31.83 -3.27
CA LEU A 13 15.13 -31.46 -2.46
C LEU A 13 15.32 -30.12 -1.73
N THR A 14 16.55 -29.81 -1.28
CA THR A 14 16.86 -28.51 -0.66
C THR A 14 17.05 -27.37 -1.67
N ALA A 15 17.42 -27.67 -2.92
CA ALA A 15 17.59 -26.68 -3.98
C ALA A 15 16.27 -26.27 -4.65
N PHE A 16 15.20 -27.05 -4.47
CA PHE A 16 13.85 -26.74 -4.94
C PHE A 16 12.90 -26.25 -3.86
N ALA A 17 13.40 -25.92 -2.66
CA ALA A 17 12.66 -25.04 -1.77
C ALA A 17 12.66 -23.63 -2.39
N ASN A 18 11.77 -23.41 -3.37
CA ASN A 18 11.41 -22.07 -3.81
C ASN A 18 10.76 -21.38 -2.63
N ASP A 19 11.55 -20.51 -2.03
CA ASP A 19 11.09 -19.55 -1.06
C ASP A 19 10.39 -18.43 -1.83
N ASP A 20 9.09 -18.61 -2.11
CA ASP A 20 8.19 -17.55 -2.59
C ASP A 20 7.92 -16.53 -1.47
N ASN A 21 8.98 -16.11 -0.77
CA ASN A 21 8.99 -14.97 0.12
C ASN A 21 8.78 -13.74 -0.74
N ASN A 22 7.51 -13.42 -0.99
CA ASN A 22 7.06 -12.18 -1.61
C ASN A 22 7.45 -11.03 -0.67
N LYS A 23 8.73 -10.64 -0.69
CA LYS A 23 9.26 -9.53 0.08
C LYS A 23 8.73 -8.25 -0.55
N PHE A 24 7.66 -7.72 0.03
CA PHE A 24 7.24 -6.36 -0.25
C PHE A 24 8.29 -5.39 0.30
N GLU A 25 9.10 -4.83 -0.59
CA GLU A 25 10.08 -3.81 -0.24
C GLU A 25 9.42 -2.42 -0.17
N CYS A 26 9.66 -1.70 0.92
CA CYS A 26 9.11 -0.36 1.12
C CYS A 26 9.77 0.69 0.20
N GLY A 27 9.05 1.77 -0.12
CA GLY A 27 9.60 2.91 -0.84
C GLY A 27 9.87 2.71 -2.34
N ILE A 28 9.45 1.59 -2.93
CA ILE A 28 9.58 1.33 -4.37
C ILE A 28 8.32 1.76 -5.13
N ALA A 29 8.43 2.82 -5.93
CA ALA A 29 7.35 3.26 -6.79
C ALA A 29 7.20 2.31 -7.98
N ASN A 30 5.96 2.08 -8.43
CA ASN A 30 5.71 1.28 -9.63
C ASN A 30 6.29 1.96 -10.87
N LYS A 31 6.71 1.17 -11.86
CA LYS A 31 7.39 1.68 -13.05
C LYS A 31 6.40 2.44 -13.93
N GLU A 32 6.63 3.74 -14.08
CA GLU A 32 5.89 4.64 -14.98
C GLU A 32 6.80 5.81 -15.30
N THR A 33 6.88 6.22 -16.56
CA THR A 33 7.74 7.33 -16.99
C THR A 33 7.03 8.65 -16.72
N ILE A 34 7.33 9.29 -15.58
CA ILE A 34 6.80 10.62 -15.23
C ILE A 34 7.94 11.65 -15.29
N LYS A 35 7.72 12.79 -15.97
CA LYS A 35 8.62 13.94 -15.90
C LYS A 35 7.83 15.20 -15.50
N ALA A 36 8.31 15.82 -14.41
CA ALA A 36 7.82 16.98 -13.66
C ALA A 36 6.88 16.71 -12.47
N ARG A 37 7.34 17.26 -11.33
CA ARG A 37 6.97 17.06 -9.94
C ARG A 37 6.48 18.42 -9.43
N ILE A 38 5.16 18.63 -9.56
CA ILE A 38 4.25 19.64 -8.93
C ILE A 38 4.87 21.05 -8.74
N ILE A 39 4.52 22.11 -9.47
CA ILE A 39 3.21 22.79 -9.56
C ILE A 39 2.61 22.66 -10.97
N GLY A 40 1.28 22.50 -11.07
CA GLY A 40 0.54 22.13 -12.28
C GLY A 40 0.47 20.61 -12.48
N GLY A 41 1.58 19.92 -12.24
CA GLY A 41 1.65 18.46 -12.14
C GLY A 41 1.13 17.69 -13.36
N THR A 42 1.14 16.38 -13.24
CA THR A 42 0.43 15.47 -14.15
C THR A 42 -0.19 14.38 -13.30
N GLU A 43 -1.40 13.95 -13.67
CA GLU A 43 -1.98 12.76 -13.09
C GLU A 43 -1.05 11.56 -13.32
N VAL A 44 -0.95 10.68 -12.33
CA VAL A 44 -0.19 9.43 -12.40
C VAL A 44 -1.14 8.25 -12.45
N SER A 45 -0.69 7.12 -13.00
CA SER A 45 -1.48 5.89 -12.98
C SER A 45 -1.83 5.42 -11.55
N ASN A 46 -2.91 4.63 -11.45
CA ASN A 46 -3.27 3.95 -10.21
C ASN A 46 -2.08 3.21 -9.63
N ASN A 47 -1.95 3.27 -8.30
CA ASN A 47 -0.89 2.59 -7.56
C ASN A 47 0.55 2.99 -7.95
N LYS A 48 0.78 4.10 -8.67
CA LYS A 48 2.14 4.57 -9.00
C LYS A 48 3.03 4.73 -7.76
N TYR A 49 2.48 5.31 -6.71
CA TYR A 49 3.12 5.45 -5.40
C TYR A 49 2.31 4.61 -4.40
N PRO A 50 2.65 3.32 -4.19
CA PRO A 50 1.81 2.40 -3.42
C PRO A 50 1.60 2.81 -1.95
N TRP A 51 2.51 3.63 -1.42
CA TRP A 51 2.38 4.16 -0.07
C TRP A 51 1.46 5.37 0.04
N MET A 52 1.04 6.01 -1.05
CA MET A 52 0.16 7.18 -0.96
C MET A 52 -1.23 6.77 -0.48
N VAL A 53 -1.70 7.47 0.54
CA VAL A 53 -3.02 7.25 1.15
C VAL A 53 -3.81 8.55 1.13
N ALA A 54 -5.09 8.48 0.76
CA ALA A 54 -6.03 9.54 1.09
C ALA A 54 -6.72 9.23 2.43
N VAL A 55 -6.69 10.17 3.36
CA VAL A 55 -7.34 10.07 4.67
C VAL A 55 -8.56 10.97 4.64
N LEU A 56 -9.74 10.39 4.84
CA LEU A 56 -11.03 11.03 4.62
C LEU A 56 -11.90 10.93 5.87
N LYS A 57 -12.70 11.97 6.11
CA LYS A 57 -13.80 11.90 7.08
C LYS A 57 -15.03 11.28 6.41
N LYS A 58 -15.68 10.33 7.08
CA LYS A 58 -16.99 9.79 6.70
C LYS A 58 -18.06 10.81 7.07
N SER A 59 -18.30 11.80 6.23
CA SER A 59 -19.40 12.74 6.40
C SER A 59 -20.01 13.12 5.05
N GLN A 60 -21.16 13.79 5.07
CA GLN A 60 -21.78 14.38 3.87
C GLN A 60 -21.65 15.92 3.86
N SER A 61 -21.15 16.53 4.94
CA SER A 61 -21.24 17.97 5.15
C SER A 61 -19.94 18.64 5.59
N ASN A 62 -18.87 17.88 5.86
CA ASN A 62 -17.59 18.43 6.35
C ASN A 62 -16.42 17.50 5.99
N ASP A 63 -16.19 17.33 4.69
CA ASP A 63 -15.21 16.39 4.16
C ASP A 63 -13.84 17.04 4.08
N TRP A 64 -13.15 17.11 5.22
CA TRP A 64 -11.72 17.35 5.14
C TRP A 64 -11.06 16.16 4.45
N ARG A 65 -10.05 16.47 3.63
CA ARG A 65 -9.25 15.48 2.88
C ARG A 65 -7.79 15.71 3.24
N CYS A 66 -7.13 14.67 3.72
CA CYS A 66 -5.72 14.67 4.05
C CYS A 66 -4.95 13.61 3.28
N GLY A 67 -3.63 13.73 3.27
CA GLY A 67 -2.72 12.67 2.82
C GLY A 67 -2.23 11.81 3.99
N GLY A 68 -1.71 10.64 3.66
CA GLY A 68 -0.98 9.77 4.56
C GLY A 68 0.04 8.91 3.82
N SER A 69 0.79 8.12 4.56
CA SER A 69 1.71 7.12 4.00
C SER A 69 1.57 5.77 4.68
N LEU A 70 1.42 4.72 3.87
CA LEU A 70 1.45 3.34 4.35
C LEU A 70 2.88 3.00 4.79
N ILE A 71 3.05 2.66 6.07
CA ILE A 71 4.36 2.35 6.68
C ILE A 71 4.51 0.87 7.04
N SER A 72 3.40 0.14 7.11
CA SER A 72 3.34 -1.31 7.25
C SER A 72 2.01 -1.83 6.68
N GLU A 73 1.81 -3.14 6.65
CA GLU A 73 0.57 -3.77 6.16
C GLU A 73 -0.70 -3.23 6.85
N ASN A 74 -0.61 -2.77 8.11
CA ASN A 74 -1.75 -2.36 8.92
C ASN A 74 -1.57 -0.99 9.59
N ALA A 75 -0.57 -0.19 9.18
CA ALA A 75 -0.31 1.11 9.78
C ALA A 75 -0.07 2.20 8.73
N ILE A 76 -0.67 3.36 8.99
CA ILE A 76 -0.59 4.56 8.17
C ILE A 76 -0.12 5.71 9.05
N ILE A 77 0.84 6.49 8.57
CA ILE A 77 1.24 7.75 9.19
C ILE A 77 0.53 8.92 8.51
N THR A 78 0.03 9.88 9.29
CA THR A 78 -0.58 11.12 8.81
C THR A 78 -0.30 12.26 9.79
N ALA A 79 -0.71 13.48 9.45
CA ALA A 79 -0.55 14.64 10.32
C ALA A 79 -1.57 14.60 11.47
N ALA A 80 -1.15 14.99 12.68
CA ALA A 80 -2.03 14.99 13.86
C ALA A 80 -3.30 15.83 13.65
N HIS A 81 -3.19 16.99 12.98
CA HIS A 81 -4.34 17.86 12.73
C HIS A 81 -5.42 17.23 11.84
N CYS A 82 -5.09 16.19 11.08
CA CYS A 82 -6.07 15.46 10.28
C CYS A 82 -6.98 14.60 11.17
N VAL A 83 -6.48 14.06 12.28
CA VAL A 83 -7.19 13.00 13.04
C VAL A 83 -7.44 13.32 14.51
N TYR A 84 -6.83 14.39 15.05
CA TYR A 84 -6.86 14.70 16.49
C TYR A 84 -8.28 14.80 17.09
N ASP A 85 -9.24 15.36 16.33
CA ASP A 85 -10.63 15.58 16.78
C ASP A 85 -11.62 14.75 15.96
N THR A 86 -11.22 13.55 15.54
CA THR A 86 -12.08 12.65 14.76
C THR A 86 -11.91 11.22 15.25
N LYS A 87 -13.03 10.53 15.50
CA LYS A 87 -13.02 9.13 15.94
C LYS A 87 -12.61 8.24 14.77
N ALA A 88 -11.95 7.11 15.05
CA ALA A 88 -11.54 6.18 13.99
C ALA A 88 -12.73 5.64 13.17
N GLU A 89 -13.89 5.43 13.79
CA GLU A 89 -15.12 5.00 13.11
C GLU A 89 -15.58 5.99 12.04
N ASP A 90 -15.24 7.27 12.21
CA ASP A 90 -15.55 8.36 11.29
C ASP A 90 -14.42 8.59 10.26
N ILE A 91 -13.37 7.77 10.27
CA ILE A 91 -12.24 7.88 9.33
C ILE A 91 -12.28 6.70 8.34
N GLU A 92 -12.10 7.05 7.07
CA GLU A 92 -11.87 6.12 5.98
C GLU A 92 -10.55 6.45 5.30
N VAL A 93 -9.88 5.41 4.79
CA VAL A 93 -8.67 5.58 3.99
C VAL A 93 -8.83 4.96 2.61
N LEU A 94 -8.29 5.62 1.59
CA LEU A 94 -8.15 5.09 0.24
C LEU A 94 -6.68 4.78 -0.03
N ILE A 95 -6.42 3.61 -0.59
CA ILE A 95 -5.09 3.14 -0.98
C ILE A 95 -5.12 2.61 -2.41
N GLY A 96 -3.98 2.64 -3.11
CA GLY A 96 -3.85 2.00 -4.44
C GLY A 96 -4.59 2.69 -5.60
N THR A 97 -5.35 3.74 -5.35
CA THR A 97 -6.12 4.52 -6.34
C THR A 97 -5.55 5.93 -6.51
N ASN A 98 -5.70 6.50 -7.71
CA ASN A 98 -5.46 7.92 -8.00
C ASN A 98 -6.75 8.76 -7.96
N ASP A 99 -7.91 8.11 -7.80
CA ASP A 99 -9.24 8.72 -7.76
C ASP A 99 -9.84 8.60 -6.36
N ILE A 100 -10.14 9.75 -5.74
CA ILE A 100 -10.70 9.88 -4.39
C ILE A 100 -12.21 9.60 -4.37
N ASP A 101 -12.89 9.81 -5.50
CA ASP A 101 -14.33 9.63 -5.62
C ASP A 101 -14.68 8.26 -6.25
N SER A 102 -13.66 7.44 -6.55
CA SER A 102 -13.80 6.06 -7.03
C SER A 102 -14.81 5.31 -6.20
N THR A 103 -15.72 4.54 -6.81
CA THR A 103 -16.73 3.72 -6.12
C THR A 103 -16.23 2.32 -5.73
N ASP A 104 -14.98 2.00 -6.06
CA ASP A 104 -14.36 0.72 -5.75
C ASP A 104 -14.19 0.53 -4.23
N THR A 105 -14.81 -0.52 -3.71
CA THR A 105 -14.74 -0.88 -2.28
C THR A 105 -13.43 -1.55 -1.90
N ASP A 106 -12.68 -2.08 -2.87
CA ASP A 106 -11.44 -2.80 -2.59
C ASP A 106 -10.33 -1.84 -2.13
N ASN A 107 -10.38 -0.59 -2.58
CA ASN A 107 -9.42 0.44 -2.23
C ASN A 107 -9.82 1.23 -0.98
N ARG A 108 -11.08 1.15 -0.55
CA ARG A 108 -11.59 1.77 0.70
C ARG A 108 -11.38 0.88 1.90
N LYS A 109 -10.74 1.41 2.94
CA LYS A 109 -10.55 0.70 4.22
C LYS A 109 -11.05 1.54 5.38
N ASN A 110 -11.76 0.87 6.29
CA ASN A 110 -12.17 1.45 7.56
C ASN A 110 -10.99 1.45 8.54
N VAL A 111 -10.81 2.55 9.27
CA VAL A 111 -9.81 2.63 10.34
C VAL A 111 -10.36 1.96 11.60
N LYS A 112 -9.50 1.18 12.26
CA LYS A 112 -9.77 0.59 13.58
C LYS A 112 -8.85 1.28 14.60
N GLN A 113 -9.35 1.51 15.83
CA GLN A 113 -8.50 1.88 16.96
C GLN A 113 -7.74 0.68 17.48
#